data_AF-X1H1M7-F1
#
_entry.id   AF-X1H1M7-F1
#
_cell.length_a   1.000
_cell.length_b   1.000
_cell.length_c   1.000
_cell.angle_alpha   90.00
_cell.angle_beta   90.00
_cell.angle_gamma   90.00
#
_symmetry.space_group_name_H-M   'P 1'
#
loop_
_entity.id
_entity.type
_entity.pdbx_description
1 polymer ?
#
loop_
_entity_poly.entity_id
_entity_poly.type
_entity_poly.pdbx_seq_one_letter_code
_entity_poly.pdbx_strand_id
1 'polypeptide(L)'
;MKKDLDIKWTDLVSPTMSPDEYLREFGEKIKYNYKVYEPEADKLKEIKAILKSKNEQLKIIAFGADWCPDCHKNVPHMIKLIKRMKTNDVELRILYGIMVNALRKPGETLWHKTRSPPEAVN
;
A
#
# COMPACT_ATOMS: atom_id res chain seq x y z
N MET A 1 -27.94 -7.62 -3.99
CA MET A 1 -26.82 -8.55 -3.75
C MET A 1 -25.61 -7.99 -4.47
N LYS A 2 -24.63 -7.40 -3.78
CA LYS A 2 -23.35 -7.07 -4.44
C LYS A 2 -22.72 -8.41 -4.80
N LYS A 3 -22.39 -8.64 -6.07
CA LYS A 3 -21.53 -9.75 -6.47
C LYS A 3 -20.26 -9.63 -5.64
N ASP A 4 -19.85 -10.72 -4.98
CA ASP A 4 -18.51 -10.82 -4.42
C ASP A 4 -17.55 -10.65 -5.59
N LEU A 5 -16.94 -9.46 -5.67
CA LEU A 5 -15.88 -9.21 -6.64
C LEU A 5 -14.64 -9.92 -6.11
N ASP A 6 -14.31 -11.04 -6.75
CA ASP A 6 -13.04 -11.74 -6.59
C ASP A 6 -11.93 -10.92 -7.26
N ILE A 7 -11.37 -9.97 -6.52
CA ILE A 7 -10.29 -9.08 -6.98
C ILE A 7 -8.99 -9.88 -7.04
N LYS A 8 -8.33 -9.86 -8.20
CA LYS A 8 -7.08 -10.58 -8.47
C LYS A 8 -5.92 -9.62 -8.62
N TRP A 9 -4.70 -10.10 -8.37
CA TRP A 9 -3.49 -9.32 -8.63
C TRP A 9 -3.36 -8.90 -10.10
N THR A 10 -3.92 -9.68 -11.03
CA THR A 10 -3.95 -9.37 -12.46
C THR A 10 -4.86 -8.18 -12.81
N ASP A 11 -5.74 -7.77 -11.90
CA ASP A 11 -6.60 -6.60 -12.10
C ASP A 11 -5.82 -5.29 -11.89
N LEU A 12 -4.60 -5.37 -11.35
CA LEU A 12 -3.65 -4.28 -11.20
C LEU A 12 -2.61 -4.37 -12.33
N VAL A 13 -2.79 -3.56 -13.36
CA VAL A 13 -1.84 -3.39 -14.47
C VAL A 13 -0.76 -2.36 -14.15
N SER A 14 -1.00 -1.50 -13.16
CA SER A 14 -0.04 -0.53 -12.66
C SER A 14 1.16 -1.22 -11.99
N PRO A 15 2.40 -0.73 -12.24
CA PRO A 15 3.56 -1.25 -11.54
C PRO A 15 3.44 -0.97 -10.03
N THR A 16 3.82 -1.95 -9.23
CA THR A 16 3.88 -1.84 -7.77
C THR A 16 5.29 -2.13 -7.28
N MET A 17 5.62 -1.56 -6.12
CA MET A 17 6.89 -1.78 -5.43
C MET A 17 6.70 -2.74 -4.25
N SER A 18 7.72 -3.53 -3.98
CA SER A 18 7.92 -4.17 -2.69
C SER A 18 8.28 -3.14 -1.61
N PRO A 19 8.19 -3.51 -0.32
CA PRO A 19 8.61 -2.64 0.77
C PRO A 19 10.07 -2.19 0.68
N ASP A 20 10.97 -3.04 0.18
CA ASP A 20 12.40 -2.72 0.04
C ASP A 20 12.66 -1.75 -1.10
N GLU A 21 11.98 -1.93 -2.25
CA GLU A 21 12.05 -1.00 -3.38
C GLU A 21 11.53 0.38 -2.97
N TYR A 22 10.41 0.43 -2.25
CA TYR A 22 9.85 1.69 -1.75
C TYR A 22 10.81 2.40 -0.79
N LEU A 23 11.42 1.68 0.16
CA LEU A 23 12.40 2.27 1.07
C LEU A 23 13.66 2.74 0.34
N ARG A 24 14.08 2.08 -0.74
CA ARG A 24 15.21 2.51 -1.55
C ARG A 24 14.91 3.81 -2.30
N GLU A 25 13.70 3.97 -2.84
CA GLU A 25 13.33 5.14 -3.64
C GLU A 25 12.87 6.33 -2.79
N PHE A 26 12.11 6.10 -1.73
CA PHE A 26 11.45 7.14 -0.94
C PHE A 26 11.96 7.23 0.51
N GLY A 27 12.90 6.35 0.91
CA GLY A 27 13.32 6.16 2.30
C GLY A 27 13.74 7.44 3.01
N GLU A 28 14.48 8.33 2.36
CA GLU A 28 14.93 9.57 2.99
C GLU A 28 13.76 10.49 3.38
N LYS A 29 12.68 10.53 2.58
CA LYS A 29 11.48 11.34 2.89
C LYS A 29 10.70 10.81 4.09
N ILE A 30 10.71 9.49 4.30
CA ILE A 30 9.89 8.80 5.31
C ILE A 30 10.69 8.27 6.51
N LYS A 31 12.00 8.52 6.53
CA LYS A 31 12.96 7.97 7.50
C LYS A 31 12.56 8.18 8.96
N TYR A 32 12.08 9.37 9.28
CA TYR A 32 11.63 9.71 10.62
C TYR A 32 10.45 8.83 11.04
N ASN A 33 9.36 8.82 10.26
CA ASN A 33 8.15 8.05 10.56
C ASN A 33 8.43 6.55 10.64
N TYR A 34 9.28 6.02 9.76
CA TYR A 34 9.74 4.63 9.85
C TYR A 34 10.50 4.35 11.16
N LYS A 35 11.40 5.24 11.56
CA LYS A 35 12.24 5.05 12.76
C LYS A 35 11.42 5.11 14.05
N VAL A 36 10.55 6.10 14.20
CA VAL A 36 9.86 6.39 15.47
C VAL A 36 8.71 5.46 15.79
N TYR A 37 8.08 4.87 14.77
CA TYR A 37 6.98 3.95 14.99
C TYR A 37 7.49 2.59 15.44
N GLU A 38 7.06 2.08 16.59
CA GLU A 38 7.40 0.72 17.03
C GLU A 38 6.14 -0.16 17.09
N PRO A 39 6.04 -1.21 16.27
CA PRO A 39 4.93 -2.15 16.35
C PRO A 39 4.82 -2.87 17.70
N GLU A 40 3.59 -3.04 18.18
CA GLU A 40 3.30 -3.89 19.33
C GLU A 40 3.53 -5.37 18.98
N ALA A 41 4.59 -5.96 19.56
CA ALA A 41 5.01 -7.31 19.23
C ALA A 41 3.94 -8.38 19.48
N ASP A 42 3.12 -8.21 20.52
CA ASP A 42 2.08 -9.19 20.85
C ASP A 42 0.92 -9.17 19.86
N LYS A 43 0.57 -7.99 19.32
CA LYS A 43 -0.41 -7.87 18.23
C LYS A 43 0.10 -8.49 16.94
N LEU A 44 1.39 -8.36 16.63
CA LEU A 44 1.97 -9.05 15.49
C LEU A 44 1.93 -10.58 15.63
N LYS A 45 2.16 -11.11 16.83
CA LYS A 45 2.03 -12.55 17.10
C LYS A 45 0.58 -13.02 16.94
N GLU A 46 -0.38 -12.25 17.45
CA GLU A 46 -1.81 -12.52 17.35
C GLU A 46 -2.25 -12.62 15.88
N ILE A 47 -1.88 -11.63 15.04
CA ILE A 47 -2.17 -11.63 13.60
C ILE A 47 -1.57 -12.87 12.92
N LYS A 48 -0.30 -13.20 13.21
CA LYS A 48 0.35 -14.39 12.65
C LYS A 48 -0.36 -15.68 13.05
N ALA A 49 -0.80 -15.78 14.31
CA ALA A 49 -1.52 -16.95 14.80
C ALA A 49 -2.86 -17.14 14.09
N ILE A 50 -3.59 -16.04 13.85
CA ILE A 50 -4.87 -16.06 13.12
C ILE A 50 -4.65 -16.57 11.69
N LEU A 51 -3.72 -15.98 10.94
CA LEU A 51 -3.43 -16.38 9.55
C LEU A 51 -3.04 -17.87 9.47
N LYS A 52 -2.16 -18.31 10.38
CA LYS A 52 -1.75 -19.72 10.43
C LYS A 52 -2.91 -20.66 10.78
N SER A 53 -3.76 -20.30 11.74
CA SER A 53 -4.90 -21.14 12.15
C SER A 53 -5.93 -21.34 11.04
N LYS A 54 -6.06 -20.35 10.14
CA LYS A 54 -6.97 -20.39 8.99
C LYS A 54 -6.32 -20.93 7.73
N ASN A 55 -5.01 -21.18 7.74
CA ASN A 55 -4.22 -21.49 6.56
C ASN A 55 -4.41 -20.44 5.44
N GLU A 56 -4.45 -19.16 5.82
CA GLU A 56 -4.72 -18.03 4.94
C GLU A 56 -3.46 -17.19 4.71
N GLN A 57 -3.38 -16.58 3.52
CA GLN A 57 -2.40 -15.55 3.19
C GLN A 57 -3.09 -14.20 3.06
N LEU A 58 -2.49 -13.16 3.62
CA LEU A 58 -2.97 -11.80 3.53
C LEU A 58 -2.19 -11.04 2.44
N LYS A 59 -2.92 -10.53 1.46
CA LYS A 59 -2.39 -9.69 0.40
C LYS A 59 -2.86 -8.25 0.61
N ILE A 60 -1.91 -7.33 0.71
CA ILE A 60 -2.17 -5.91 0.95
C ILE A 60 -1.60 -5.11 -0.19
N ILE A 61 -2.41 -4.21 -0.76
CA ILE A 61 -1.93 -3.14 -1.61
C ILE A 61 -2.12 -1.80 -0.92
N ALA A 62 -1.03 -1.04 -0.78
CA ALA A 62 -1.05 0.33 -0.30
C ALA A 62 -1.02 1.29 -1.49
N PHE A 63 -2.06 2.10 -1.63
CA PHE A 63 -2.11 3.20 -2.59
C PHE A 63 -1.65 4.49 -1.92
N GLY A 64 -0.74 5.22 -2.54
CA GLY A 64 -0.20 6.45 -1.97
C GLY A 64 0.26 7.48 -2.99
N ALA A 65 0.57 8.67 -2.48
CA ALA A 65 0.97 9.81 -3.29
C ALA A 65 2.03 10.65 -2.57
N ASP A 66 2.94 11.27 -3.32
CA ASP A 66 3.99 12.14 -2.77
C ASP A 66 3.44 13.37 -2.02
N TRP A 67 2.26 13.85 -2.38
CA TRP A 67 1.65 15.02 -1.75
C TRP A 67 0.82 14.65 -0.51
N CYS A 68 0.65 13.35 -0.22
CA CYS A 68 -0.26 12.85 0.80
C CYS A 68 0.44 12.71 2.16
N PRO A 69 0.13 13.57 3.16
CA PRO A 69 0.80 13.53 4.46
C PRO A 69 0.54 12.23 5.22
N ASP A 70 -0.69 11.69 5.14
CA ASP A 70 -1.03 10.40 5.74
C ASP A 70 -0.26 9.25 5.10
N CYS A 71 0.06 9.34 3.81
CA CYS A 71 0.84 8.35 3.11
C CYS A 71 2.29 8.34 3.63
N HIS A 72 2.88 9.52 3.84
CA HIS A 72 4.21 9.66 4.46
C HIS A 72 4.28 9.11 5.88
N LYS A 73 3.15 9.04 6.59
CA LYS A 73 3.08 8.47 7.94
C LYS A 73 2.79 6.97 7.90
N ASN A 74 1.76 6.54 7.19
CA ASN A 74 1.22 5.19 7.32
C ASN A 74 1.96 4.15 6.47
N VAL A 75 2.42 4.51 5.26
CA VAL A 75 3.21 3.58 4.42
C VAL A 75 4.47 3.09 5.15
N PRO A 76 5.33 3.93 5.76
CA PRO A 76 6.47 3.43 6.53
C PRO A 76 6.06 2.56 7.73
N HIS A 77 4.96 2.88 8.41
CA HIS A 77 4.47 2.07 9.53
C HIS A 77 4.07 0.66 9.06
N MET A 78 3.33 0.57 7.94
CA MET A 78 2.97 -0.69 7.31
C MET A 78 4.19 -1.50 6.92
N ILE A 79 5.19 -0.88 6.29
CA ILE A 79 6.45 -1.54 5.94
C ILE A 79 7.13 -2.10 7.19
N LYS A 80 7.18 -1.33 8.29
CA LYS A 80 7.79 -1.78 9.54
C LYS A 80 7.02 -2.93 10.18
N LEU A 81 5.69 -2.92 10.14
CA LEU A 81 4.84 -4.04 10.59
C LEU A 81 5.22 -5.33 9.87
N ILE A 82 5.21 -5.32 8.53
CA ILE A 82 5.50 -6.52 7.71
C ILE A 82 6.92 -7.02 7.95
N LYS A 83 7.91 -6.11 7.95
CA LYS A 83 9.31 -6.48 8.24
C LYS A 83 9.48 -7.08 9.63
N ARG A 84 8.73 -6.61 10.63
CA ARG A 84 8.82 -7.11 12.01
C ARG A 84 8.12 -8.44 12.21
N MET A 85 7.04 -8.70 11.47
CA MET A 85 6.32 -9.98 11.52
C MET A 85 7.17 -11.16 11.07
N LYS A 86 8.13 -10.96 10.16
CA LYS A 86 9.02 -12.02 9.62
C LYS A 86 8.22 -13.27 9.23
N THR A 87 7.25 -13.08 8.34
CA THR A 87 6.44 -14.17 7.78
C THR A 87 6.25 -13.97 6.28
N ASN A 88 6.04 -15.07 5.57
CA ASN A 88 5.66 -15.07 4.15
C ASN A 88 4.14 -15.11 3.96
N ASP A 89 3.37 -15.21 5.06
CA ASP A 89 1.90 -15.24 5.02
C ASP A 89 1.28 -13.86 4.75
N VAL A 90 2.10 -12.80 4.70
CA VAL A 90 1.65 -11.44 4.39
C VAL A 90 2.50 -10.85 3.28
N GLU A 91 1.85 -10.53 2.16
CA GLU A 91 2.45 -9.80 1.03
C GLU A 91 1.97 -8.35 1.05
N LEU A 92 2.89 -7.39 1.03
CA LEU A 92 2.59 -5.96 0.85
C LEU A 92 3.18 -5.48 -0.48
N ARG A 93 2.32 -4.91 -1.31
CA ARG A 93 2.69 -4.16 -2.52
C ARG A 93 2.30 -2.71 -2.37
N ILE A 94 3.08 -1.80 -2.94
CA ILE A 94 2.87 -0.36 -2.81
C ILE A 94 2.74 0.23 -4.22
N LEU A 95 1.60 0.85 -4.50
CA LEU A 95 1.40 1.69 -5.67
C LEU A 95 1.52 3.14 -5.21
N TYR A 96 2.54 3.85 -5.69
CA TYR A 96 2.84 5.21 -5.23
C TYR A 96 2.89 6.22 -6.37
N GLY A 97 2.86 7.51 -6.03
CA GLY A 97 2.94 8.61 -6.99
C GLY A 97 1.60 9.00 -7.62
N ILE A 98 0.48 8.51 -7.08
CA ILE A 98 -0.86 8.80 -7.60
C ILE A 98 -1.13 10.30 -7.55
N MET A 99 -1.61 10.85 -8.67
CA MET A 99 -1.95 12.27 -8.74
C MET A 99 -3.41 12.52 -9.09
N VAL A 100 -3.88 13.71 -8.77
CA VAL A 100 -5.17 14.21 -9.27
C VAL A 100 -4.90 15.20 -10.40
N ASN A 101 -5.86 15.35 -11.31
CA ASN A 101 -5.85 16.42 -12.29
C ASN A 101 -6.33 17.73 -11.63
N ALA A 102 -5.38 18.55 -11.18
CA ALA A 102 -5.67 19.83 -10.53
C ALA A 102 -6.35 20.85 -11.44
N LEU A 103 -6.24 20.69 -12.77
CA LEU A 103 -6.80 21.60 -13.78
C LEU A 103 -8.12 21.08 -14.39
N ARG A 104 -8.74 20.07 -13.77
CA ARG A 104 -9.95 19.45 -14.30
C ARG A 104 -11.11 20.44 -14.41
N LYS A 105 -11.90 20.31 -15.47
CA LYS A 105 -13.19 20.98 -15.62
C LYS A 105 -14.32 20.13 -15.02
N PRO A 106 -15.48 20.73 -14.67
CA PRO A 106 -16.66 19.96 -14.29
C PRO A 106 -17.00 18.90 -15.35
N GLY A 107 -17.18 17.65 -14.92
CA GLY A 107 -17.45 16.50 -15.79
C GLY A 107 -16.20 15.73 -16.25
N GLU A 108 -14.99 16.23 -16.01
CA GLU A 108 -13.75 15.50 -16.30
C GLU A 108 -13.35 14.57 -15.14
N THR A 109 -12.61 13.51 -15.47
CA THR A 109 -12.04 12.58 -14.49
C THR A 109 -11.16 13.31 -13.46
N LEU A 110 -11.29 12.90 -12.19
CA LEU A 110 -10.48 13.43 -11.08
C LEU A 110 -9.00 13.07 -11.23
N TRP A 111 -8.70 11.91 -11.82
CA TRP A 111 -7.37 11.32 -11.81
C TRP A 111 -6.51 11.81 -12.97
N HIS A 112 -5.20 11.93 -12.76
CA HIS A 112 -4.27 12.39 -13.77
C HIS A 112 -3.99 11.30 -14.81
N LYS A 113 -4.34 11.55 -16.08
CA LYS A 113 -4.29 10.56 -17.17
C LYS A 113 -2.98 9.76 -17.29
N THR A 114 -1.84 10.38 -17.00
CA THR A 114 -0.51 9.74 -17.12
C THR A 114 0.22 9.51 -15.80
N ARG A 115 -0.31 10.01 -14.67
CA ARG A 115 0.34 9.93 -13.35
C ARG A 115 -0.53 9.22 -12.31
N SER A 116 -1.67 8.72 -12.74
CA SER A 116 -2.54 7.86 -11.97
C SER A 116 -2.61 6.50 -12.65
N PRO A 117 -2.95 5.45 -11.89
CA PRO A 117 -3.21 4.12 -12.43
C PRO A 117 -4.16 4.19 -13.64
N PRO A 118 -3.85 3.57 -14.81
CA PRO A 118 -4.79 3.46 -15.92
C PRO A 118 -6.14 2.86 -15.52
N GLU A 119 -6.16 2.01 -14.49
CA GLU A 119 -7.36 1.42 -13.89
C GLU A 119 -8.31 2.46 -13.28
N ALA A 120 -7.80 3.65 -12.93
CA ALA A 120 -8.60 4.73 -12.34
C ALA A 120 -9.10 5.74 -13.39
N VAL A 121 -8.60 5.70 -14.62
CA VAL A 121 -8.90 6.69 -15.68
C VAL A 121 -9.67 6.12 -16.87
N ASN A 122 -9.81 4.79 -16.95
CA ASN A 122 -10.52 4.07 -18.00
C ASN A 122 -11.95 3.71 -17.59
#